data_AF-A0A257W8L8-F1
#
_entry.id   AF-A0A257W8L8-F1
#
_cell.length_a   1.000
_cell.length_b   1.000
_cell.length_c   1.000
_cell.angle_alpha   90.00
_cell.angle_beta   90.00
_cell.angle_gamma   90.00
#
_symmetry.space_group_name_H-M   'P 1'
#
loop_
_entity.id
_entity.type
_entity.pdbx_description
1 polymer ?
#
loop_
_entity_poly.entity_id
_entity_poly.type
_entity_poly.pdbx_seq_one_letter_code
_entity_poly.pdbx_strand_id
1 'polypeptide(L)'
;MKSIVLTVFAFVFAFAVSAQDKPENIVKFSADAHDFGKIKQGTPVSHYFEVTNISDKPVVIENAWSSCGCTVPEYPKEPVGVGETVKLKVQYNAAAAGHFEKDVFIKFAGVTQPKTLHIKGDVVAASK
;
A
#
# COMPACT_ATOMS: atom_id res chain seq x y z
N MET A 1 -18.31 -30.41 56.33
CA MET A 1 -17.20 -29.45 56.52
C MET A 1 -16.00 -29.93 55.72
N LYS A 2 -15.50 -29.07 54.83
CA LYS A 2 -14.09 -28.93 54.41
C LYS A 2 -13.38 -30.18 53.88
N SER A 3 -13.20 -30.23 52.56
CA SER A 3 -11.85 -30.25 51.96
C SER A 3 -11.97 -29.90 50.48
N ILE A 4 -11.48 -28.70 50.16
CA ILE A 4 -11.30 -28.18 48.81
C ILE A 4 -10.11 -28.93 48.22
N VAL A 5 -10.27 -29.57 47.06
CA VAL A 5 -9.13 -30.00 46.24
C VAL A 5 -9.18 -29.22 44.94
N LEU A 6 -8.37 -28.17 44.91
CA LEU A 6 -7.90 -27.46 43.73
C LEU A 6 -7.22 -28.47 42.78
N THR A 7 -7.75 -28.64 41.57
CA THR A 7 -6.90 -28.95 40.42
C THR A 7 -7.29 -28.01 39.29
N VAL A 8 -6.57 -26.89 39.24
CA VAL A 8 -6.57 -25.89 38.20
C VAL A 8 -6.17 -26.58 36.89
N PHE A 9 -7.15 -26.90 36.04
CA PHE A 9 -6.90 -27.20 34.64
C PHE A 9 -6.71 -25.86 33.92
N ALA A 10 -5.56 -25.22 34.18
CA ALA A 10 -5.11 -24.08 33.39
C ALA A 10 -4.78 -24.61 31.99
N PHE A 11 -5.78 -24.60 31.12
CA PHE A 11 -5.59 -24.69 29.69
C PHE A 11 -4.81 -23.43 29.28
N VAL A 12 -3.48 -23.52 29.35
CA VAL A 12 -2.59 -22.53 28.76
C VAL A 12 -2.76 -22.67 27.26
N PHE A 13 -3.77 -21.99 26.71
CA PHE A 13 -3.83 -21.67 25.30
C PHE A 13 -2.65 -20.71 25.06
N ALA A 14 -1.51 -21.29 24.72
CA ALA A 14 -0.40 -20.53 24.14
C ALA A 14 -0.90 -20.00 22.80
N PHE A 15 -1.52 -18.82 22.83
CA PHE A 15 -1.72 -18.03 21.63
C PHE A 15 -0.32 -17.67 21.14
N ALA A 16 0.19 -18.45 20.18
CA ALA A 16 1.30 -18.04 19.35
C ALA A 16 0.84 -16.77 18.62
N VAL A 17 1.20 -15.61 19.16
CA VAL A 17 1.08 -14.33 18.47
C VAL A 17 2.10 -14.38 17.35
N SER A 18 1.66 -14.83 16.18
CA SER A 18 2.42 -14.64 14.95
C SER A 18 2.48 -13.13 14.67
N ALA A 19 3.66 -12.54 14.86
CA ALA A 19 3.92 -11.17 14.43
C ALA A 19 3.76 -11.12 12.91
N GLN A 20 2.68 -10.54 12.43
CA GLN A 20 2.46 -10.34 11.00
C GLN A 20 3.33 -9.18 10.55
N ASP A 21 4.20 -9.42 9.57
CA ASP A 21 5.03 -8.37 8.99
C ASP A 21 4.12 -7.26 8.44
N LYS A 22 4.46 -6.01 8.77
CA LYS A 22 3.82 -4.81 8.22
C LYS A 22 4.65 -4.28 7.05
N PRO A 23 4.06 -3.57 6.07
CA PRO A 23 4.79 -3.05 4.94
C PRO A 23 6.02 -2.21 5.32
N GLU A 24 5.90 -1.40 6.39
CA GLU A 24 6.95 -0.48 6.83
C GLU A 24 8.21 -1.20 7.33
N ASN A 25 8.11 -2.49 7.67
CA ASN A 25 9.24 -3.28 8.14
C ASN A 25 10.01 -3.95 6.98
N ILE A 26 9.41 -4.07 5.79
CA ILE A 26 10.01 -4.80 4.67
C ILE A 26 10.37 -3.91 3.48
N VAL A 27 9.71 -2.76 3.34
CA VAL A 27 9.97 -1.80 2.26
C VAL A 27 9.98 -0.37 2.77
N LYS A 28 10.76 0.47 2.09
CA LYS A 28 10.79 1.92 2.28
C LYS A 28 10.36 2.61 1.00
N PHE A 29 9.37 3.49 1.11
CA PHE A 29 8.95 4.37 0.02
C PHE A 29 9.69 5.71 0.10
N SER A 30 10.01 6.32 -1.04
CA SER A 30 10.57 7.68 -1.08
C SER A 30 9.55 8.74 -0.65
N ALA A 31 8.27 8.49 -0.93
CA ALA A 31 7.13 9.27 -0.49
C ALA A 31 5.88 8.39 -0.40
N ASP A 32 4.97 8.74 0.51
CA ASP A 32 3.67 8.07 0.64
C ASP A 32 2.54 8.86 -0.02
N ALA A 33 2.83 10.08 -0.49
CA ALA A 33 1.86 10.95 -1.12
C ALA A 33 2.45 11.73 -2.29
N HIS A 34 1.64 12.02 -3.30
CA HIS A 34 1.97 12.91 -4.40
C HIS A 34 0.84 13.90 -4.68
N ASP A 35 1.20 15.17 -4.86
CA ASP A 35 0.28 16.21 -5.29
C ASP A 35 0.61 16.58 -6.74
N PHE A 36 -0.35 16.32 -7.64
CA PHE A 36 -0.23 16.70 -9.05
C PHE A 36 -0.46 18.19 -9.28
N GLY A 37 -0.91 18.93 -8.27
CA GLY A 37 -1.33 20.31 -8.38
C GLY A 37 -2.52 20.42 -9.34
N LYS A 38 -2.47 21.42 -10.24
CA LYS A 38 -3.52 21.63 -11.24
C LYS A 38 -3.27 20.78 -12.47
N ILE A 39 -4.23 19.92 -12.81
CA ILE A 39 -4.19 19.07 -14.00
C ILE A 39 -5.39 19.34 -14.91
N LYS A 40 -5.26 19.04 -16.20
CA LYS A 40 -6.34 19.25 -17.17
C LYS A 40 -7.27 18.03 -17.21
N GLN A 41 -8.58 18.28 -17.20
CA GLN A 41 -9.59 17.22 -17.38
C GLN A 41 -9.33 16.41 -18.67
N GLY A 42 -9.48 15.09 -18.58
CA GLY A 42 -9.29 14.17 -19.72
C GLY A 42 -7.85 13.98 -20.18
N THR A 43 -6.86 14.59 -19.50
CA THR A 43 -5.44 14.38 -19.78
C THR A 43 -4.83 13.52 -18.66
N PRO A 44 -4.36 12.30 -18.96
CA PRO A 44 -3.71 11.47 -17.96
C PRO A 44 -2.42 12.12 -17.42
N VAL A 45 -2.23 12.01 -16.11
CA VAL A 45 -0.97 12.34 -15.42
C VAL A 45 -0.42 11.10 -14.73
N SER A 46 0.89 11.06 -14.49
CA SER A 46 1.55 9.91 -13.86
C SER A 46 2.64 10.33 -12.89
N HIS A 47 2.78 9.56 -11.82
CA HIS A 47 3.86 9.69 -10.85
C HIS A 47 4.51 8.33 -10.59
N TYR A 48 5.80 8.32 -10.29
CA TYR A 48 6.52 7.11 -9.90
C TYR A 48 6.89 7.19 -8.42
N PHE A 49 6.33 6.30 -7.62
CA PHE A 49 6.78 6.08 -6.25
C PHE A 49 7.96 5.10 -6.26
N GLU A 50 9.06 5.46 -5.61
CA GLU A 50 10.21 4.57 -5.49
C GLU A 50 10.06 3.70 -4.26
N VAL A 51 10.19 2.39 -4.44
CA VAL A 51 10.11 1.36 -3.41
C VAL A 51 11.46 0.69 -3.28
N THR A 52 12.04 0.76 -2.09
CA THR A 52 13.27 0.06 -1.76
C THR A 52 12.97 -1.10 -0.83
N ASN A 53 13.44 -2.31 -1.16
CA ASN A 53 13.38 -3.45 -0.25
C ASN A 53 14.43 -3.29 0.84
N ILE A 54 13.98 -3.23 2.10
CA ILE A 54 14.83 -3.08 3.29
C ILE A 54 14.85 -4.35 4.16
N SER A 55 14.22 -5.43 3.71
CA SER A 55 14.20 -6.73 4.39
C SER A 55 15.44 -7.57 4.05
N ASP A 56 15.54 -8.75 4.67
CA ASP A 56 16.62 -9.72 4.49
C ASP A 56 16.35 -10.74 3.37
N LYS A 57 15.23 -10.61 2.66
CA LYS A 57 14.79 -11.52 1.59
C LYS A 57 14.15 -10.75 0.43
N PRO A 58 14.01 -11.36 -0.76
CA PRO A 58 13.27 -10.73 -1.86
C PRO A 58 11.81 -10.44 -1.48
N VAL A 59 11.32 -9.27 -1.89
CA VAL A 59 9.93 -8.82 -1.64
C VAL A 59 9.12 -8.92 -2.93
N VAL A 60 7.93 -9.51 -2.85
CA VAL A 60 7.01 -9.61 -4.00
C VAL A 60 5.82 -8.69 -3.78
N ILE A 61 5.56 -7.81 -4.76
CA ILE A 61 4.30 -7.07 -4.84
C ILE A 61 3.26 -8.02 -5.46
N GLU A 62 2.36 -8.53 -4.63
CA GLU A 62 1.32 -9.48 -5.02
C GLU A 62 0.24 -8.77 -5.85
N ASN A 63 -0.21 -7.61 -5.38
CA ASN A 63 -1.26 -6.86 -6.03
C ASN A 63 -1.10 -5.34 -5.81
N ALA A 64 -1.62 -4.55 -6.73
CA ALA A 64 -1.83 -3.12 -6.55
C ALA A 64 -3.19 -2.72 -7.13
N TRP A 65 -3.99 -1.97 -6.38
CA TRP A 65 -5.29 -1.49 -6.83
C TRP A 65 -5.59 -0.11 -6.28
N SER A 66 -6.60 0.55 -6.81
CA SER A 66 -7.05 1.87 -6.38
C SER A 66 -8.51 1.84 -5.94
N SER A 67 -8.95 2.90 -5.27
CA SER A 67 -10.36 3.04 -4.88
C SER A 67 -11.31 3.36 -6.06
N CYS A 68 -10.78 3.73 -7.23
CA CYS A 68 -11.59 4.12 -8.39
C CYS A 68 -10.83 3.85 -9.71
N GLY A 69 -11.54 3.37 -10.74
CA GLY A 69 -10.96 3.03 -12.05
C GLY A 69 -10.30 4.17 -12.82
N CYS A 70 -10.43 5.43 -12.37
CA CYS A 70 -9.67 6.56 -12.90
C CYS A 70 -8.20 6.61 -12.44
N THR A 71 -7.83 5.79 -11.45
CA THR A 71 -6.47 5.66 -10.92
C THR A 71 -5.95 4.26 -11.22
N VAL A 72 -4.85 4.15 -11.95
CA VAL A 72 -4.30 2.86 -12.40
C VAL A 72 -2.86 2.73 -11.90
N PRO A 73 -2.59 1.82 -10.95
CA PRO A 73 -1.23 1.48 -10.57
C PRO A 73 -0.61 0.46 -11.54
N GLU A 74 0.65 0.66 -11.88
CA GLU A 74 1.50 -0.31 -12.57
C GLU A 74 2.71 -0.62 -11.68
N TYR A 75 3.01 -1.90 -11.49
CA TYR A 75 4.01 -2.37 -10.53
C TYR A 75 4.84 -3.52 -11.14
N PRO A 76 6.11 -3.69 -10.71
CA PRO A 76 6.96 -4.78 -11.18
C PRO A 76 6.37 -6.13 -10.78
N LYS A 77 6.39 -7.09 -11.70
CA LYS A 77 5.95 -8.47 -11.46
C LYS A 77 7.06 -9.38 -10.95
N GLU A 78 8.30 -8.93 -11.09
CA GLU A 78 9.48 -9.62 -10.59
C GLU A 78 9.69 -9.32 -9.10
N PRO A 79 10.25 -10.27 -8.32
CA PRO A 79 10.64 -10.01 -6.94
C PRO A 79 11.67 -8.88 -6.85
N VAL A 80 11.49 -7.96 -5.90
CA VAL A 80 12.43 -6.88 -5.59
C VAL A 80 13.53 -7.45 -4.69
N GLY A 81 14.77 -7.49 -5.18
CA GLY A 81 15.93 -7.99 -4.45
C GLY A 81 16.25 -7.18 -3.19
N VAL A 82 17.09 -7.74 -2.30
CA VAL A 82 17.49 -7.06 -1.05
C VAL A 82 18.28 -5.80 -1.39
N GLY A 83 17.84 -4.65 -0.84
CA GLY A 83 18.44 -3.34 -1.11
C GLY A 83 18.11 -2.76 -2.49
N GLU A 84 17.37 -3.47 -3.33
CA GLU A 84 16.96 -2.99 -4.65
C GLU A 84 15.87 -1.93 -4.54
N THR A 85 15.94 -0.92 -5.40
CA THR A 85 14.91 0.10 -5.58
C THR A 85 14.22 -0.07 -6.92
N VAL A 86 12.89 -0.19 -6.89
CA VAL A 86 12.04 -0.28 -8.09
C VAL A 86 11.05 0.88 -8.12
N LYS A 87 10.44 1.11 -9.29
CA LYS A 87 9.46 2.18 -9.50
C LYS A 87 8.06 1.61 -9.64
N LEU A 88 7.12 2.18 -8.89
CA LEU A 88 5.69 1.91 -8.98
C LEU A 88 5.01 3.12 -9.61
N LYS A 89 4.45 2.95 -10.80
CA LYS A 89 3.77 4.03 -11.52
C LYS A 89 2.33 4.11 -11.06
N VAL A 90 1.85 5.31 -10.77
CA VAL A 90 0.44 5.60 -10.55
C VAL A 90 -0.01 6.60 -11.60
N GLN A 91 -0.95 6.19 -12.45
CA GLN A 91 -1.57 7.04 -13.45
C GLN A 91 -2.96 7.48 -12.98
N TYR A 92 -3.30 8.75 -13.17
CA TYR A 92 -4.62 9.29 -12.90
C TYR A 92 -5.19 9.98 -14.13
N ASN A 93 -6.45 9.72 -14.45
CA ASN A 93 -7.18 10.41 -15.51
C ASN A 93 -8.57 10.84 -15.03
N ALA A 94 -8.74 12.14 -14.82
CA ALA A 94 -9.97 12.70 -14.29
C ALA A 94 -11.10 12.77 -15.32
N ALA A 95 -12.25 12.18 -14.97
CA ALA A 95 -13.49 12.31 -15.73
C ALA A 95 -14.20 13.65 -15.50
N ALA A 96 -14.06 14.24 -14.31
CA ALA A 96 -14.72 15.48 -13.90
C ALA A 96 -13.73 16.50 -13.32
N ALA A 97 -14.06 17.78 -13.40
CA ALA A 97 -13.32 18.86 -12.78
C ALA A 97 -13.53 18.91 -11.25
N GLY A 98 -12.58 19.50 -10.52
CA GLY A 98 -12.61 19.65 -9.07
C GLY A 98 -11.43 19.00 -8.34
N HIS A 99 -11.38 19.20 -7.01
CA HIS A 99 -10.39 18.57 -6.13
C HIS A 99 -10.56 17.05 -6.12
N PHE A 100 -9.44 16.33 -6.07
CA PHE A 100 -9.44 14.89 -5.87
C PHE A 100 -8.40 14.46 -4.84
N GLU A 101 -8.75 13.43 -4.08
CA GLU A 101 -7.85 12.61 -3.29
C GLU A 101 -8.18 11.15 -3.60
N LYS A 102 -7.14 10.35 -3.86
CA LYS A 102 -7.27 8.92 -4.18
C LYS A 102 -6.21 8.12 -3.45
N ASP A 103 -6.66 6.96 -2.99
CA ASP A 103 -5.81 5.96 -2.36
C ASP A 103 -5.44 4.89 -3.37
N VAL A 104 -4.17 4.46 -3.29
CA VAL A 104 -3.61 3.33 -4.02
C VAL A 104 -3.06 2.34 -2.99
N PHE A 105 -3.52 1.11 -3.06
CA PHE A 105 -3.18 0.05 -2.12
C PHE A 105 -2.20 -0.91 -2.76
N ILE A 106 -1.09 -1.19 -2.08
CA ILE A 106 -0.03 -2.11 -2.51
C ILE A 106 0.02 -3.28 -1.53
N LYS A 107 -0.29 -4.47 -2.02
CA LYS A 107 -0.22 -5.72 -1.25
C LYS A 107 1.09 -6.42 -1.54
N PHE A 108 1.84 -6.68 -0.47
CA PHE A 108 3.03 -7.51 -0.52
C PHE A 108 2.70 -8.93 -0.08
N ALA A 109 3.36 -9.92 -0.71
CA ALA A 109 3.18 -11.32 -0.35
C ALA A 109 3.58 -11.56 1.11
N GLY A 110 2.73 -12.28 1.87
CA GLY A 110 2.99 -12.58 3.28
C GLY A 110 2.75 -11.44 4.28
N VAL A 111 2.44 -10.23 3.80
CA VAL A 111 2.12 -9.06 4.63
C VAL A 111 0.61 -8.85 4.66
N THR A 112 -0.01 -8.87 5.84
CA THR A 112 -1.48 -8.85 5.95
C THR A 112 -2.09 -7.53 5.47
N GLN A 113 -1.56 -6.40 5.93
CA GLN A 113 -2.10 -5.07 5.63
C GLN A 113 -1.43 -4.49 4.38
N PRO A 114 -2.18 -3.97 3.40
CA PRO A 114 -1.57 -3.29 2.26
C PRO A 114 -0.93 -1.97 2.70
N LYS A 115 0.11 -1.55 1.99
CA LYS A 115 0.61 -0.17 2.05
C LYS A 115 -0.35 0.73 1.29
N THR A 116 -0.71 1.86 1.88
CA THR A 116 -1.50 2.90 1.19
C THR A 116 -0.59 4.03 0.72
N LEU A 117 -0.78 4.46 -0.52
CA LEU A 117 -0.23 5.66 -1.10
C LEU A 117 -1.36 6.62 -1.46
N HIS A 118 -1.08 7.91 -1.39
CA HIS A 118 -2.07 8.95 -1.65
C HIS A 118 -1.69 9.76 -2.88
N ILE A 119 -2.65 10.03 -3.76
CA ILE A 119 -2.49 11.04 -4.79
C ILE A 119 -3.57 12.10 -4.64
N LYS A 120 -3.21 13.35 -4.92
CA LYS A 120 -4.15 14.47 -4.86
C LYS A 120 -3.88 15.51 -5.93
N GLY A 121 -4.82 16.44 -6.07
CA GLY A 121 -4.68 17.62 -6.91
C GLY A 121 -6.03 18.21 -7.27
N ASP A 122 -6.00 19.17 -8.19
CA ASP A 122 -7.17 19.90 -8.69
C ASP A 122 -7.31 19.73 -10.20
N VAL A 123 -8.47 19.24 -10.63
CA VAL A 123 -8.76 19.09 -12.05
C VAL A 123 -9.41 20.37 -12.56
N VAL A 124 -8.74 21.05 -13.48
CA VAL A 124 -9.25 22.22 -14.19
C VAL A 124 -10.07 21.75 -15.40
N ALA A 125 -11.29 22.25 -15.50
CA ALA A 125 -12.17 21.95 -16.63
C ALA A 125 -11.47 22.30 -17.96
N ALA A 126 -11.59 21.42 -18.95
CA ALA A 126 -11.14 21.76 -20.29
C ALA A 126 -12.02 22.91 -20.81
N SER A 127 -11.42 24.09 -21.02
CA SER A 127 -12.09 25.18 -21.74
C SER A 127 -12.51 24.66 -23.11
N LYS A 128 -13.82 24.72 -23.39
CA LYS A 128 -14.36 24.46 -24.73
C LYS A 128 -13.98 25.58 -25.68
#